data_AF-A0A2V6B683-F1
#
_entry.id   AF-A0A2V6B683-F1
#
_cell.length_a   1.000
_cell.length_b   1.000
_cell.length_c   1.000
_cell.angle_alpha   90.00
_cell.angle_beta   90.00
_cell.angle_gamma   90.00
#
_symmetry.space_group_name_H-M   'P 1'
#
loop_
_entity.id
_entity.type
_entity.pdbx_description
1 polymer ?
#
loop_
_entity_poly.entity_id
_entity_poly.type
_entity_poly.pdbx_seq_one_letter_code
_entity_poly.pdbx_strand_id
1 'polypeptide(L)' 'MVSENEVIHHLKLCSFENWVGTDQHRHARLDVNKDTLALSTAPTATQGRKGSNRLTWKRIASTSVNS' A
#
# COMPACT_ATOMS: atom_id res chain seq x y z
N MET A 1 -5.46 -7.13 -20.00
CA MET A 1 -5.65 -7.85 -18.73
C MET A 1 -4.33 -7.76 -17.97
N VAL A 2 -4.24 -6.94 -16.93
CA VAL A 2 -3.03 -6.82 -16.11
C VAL A 2 -3.24 -7.75 -14.92
N SER A 3 -2.39 -8.78 -14.77
CA SER A 3 -2.39 -9.64 -13.59
C SER A 3 -2.23 -8.77 -12.35
N GLU A 4 -3.17 -8.90 -11.42
CA GLU A 4 -3.30 -8.06 -10.24
C GLU A 4 -2.05 -8.21 -9.35
N ASN A 5 -1.22 -7.17 -9.29
CA ASN A 5 -0.05 -7.15 -8.42
C ASN A 5 -0.55 -7.04 -6.97
N GLU A 6 -0.60 -8.17 -6.26
CA GLU A 6 -0.92 -8.19 -4.83
C GLU A 6 0.35 -8.08 -3.99
N VAL A 7 0.27 -7.29 -2.91
CA VAL A 7 1.30 -7.20 -1.88
C VAL A 7 0.67 -7.63 -0.55
N ILE A 8 1.32 -8.56 0.13
CA ILE A 8 0.94 -9.00 1.47
C ILE A 8 1.95 -8.43 2.47
N HIS A 9 1.46 -7.65 3.43
CA HIS A 9 2.27 -7.16 4.55
C HIS A 9 2.01 -8.01 5.79
N HIS A 10 3.03 -8.72 6.27
CA HIS A 10 3.00 -9.43 7.56
C HIS A 10 3.32 -8.44 8.71
N LEU A 11 2.30 -8.00 9.44
CA LEU A 11 2.45 -6.90 10.39
C LEU A 11 2.93 -7.39 11.75
N LYS A 12 4.24 -7.26 12.02
CA LYS A 12 4.81 -7.50 13.36
C LYS A 12 4.73 -6.27 14.29
N LEU A 13 4.70 -5.08 13.70
CA LEU A 13 4.59 -3.80 14.39
C LEU A 13 3.72 -2.86 13.55
N CYS A 14 2.79 -2.15 14.20
CA CYS A 14 1.92 -1.19 13.54
C CYS A 14 1.47 -0.12 14.55
N SER A 15 1.30 1.12 14.09
CA SER A 15 0.70 2.20 14.89
C SER A 15 -0.79 1.95 15.18
N PHE A 16 -1.43 1.11 14.38
CA PHE A 16 -2.79 0.62 14.63
C PHE A 16 -2.69 -0.75 15.30
N GLU A 17 -2.79 -0.77 16.63
CA GLU A 17 -2.57 -1.98 17.45
C GLU A 17 -3.44 -3.16 17.00
N ASN A 18 -4.68 -2.90 16.58
CA ASN A 18 -5.62 -3.91 16.11
C ASN A 18 -5.21 -4.60 14.79
N TRP A 19 -4.12 -4.17 14.15
CA TRP A 19 -3.54 -4.80 12.95
C TRP A 19 -2.26 -5.59 13.23
N VAL A 20 -1.70 -5.50 14.44
CA VAL A 20 -0.50 -6.27 14.80
C VAL A 20 -0.83 -7.76 14.81
N GLY A 21 0.06 -8.57 14.23
CA GLY A 21 -0.12 -10.02 14.07
C GLY A 21 -1.00 -10.44 12.90
N THR A 22 -1.49 -9.50 12.09
CA THR A 22 -2.35 -9.77 10.93
C THR A 22 -1.63 -9.60 9.59
N ASP A 23 -2.17 -10.24 8.56
CA ASP A 23 -1.76 -10.03 7.17
C ASP A 23 -2.63 -8.96 6.50
N GLN A 24 -1.99 -7.99 5.87
CA GLN A 24 -2.67 -7.01 5.03
C GLN A 24 -2.44 -7.25 3.55
N HIS A 25 -3.53 -7.60 2.88
CA HIS A 25 -3.61 -7.78 1.44
C HIS A 25 -3.88 -6.44 0.74
N ARG A 26 -3.04 -6.09 -0.23
CA ARG A 26 -3.10 -4.82 -0.96
C ARG A 26 -2.98 -5.05 -2.46
N HIS A 27 -3.87 -4.45 -3.23
CA HIS A 27 -3.69 -4.29 -4.67
C HIS A 27 -2.69 -3.17 -4.92
N ALA A 28 -1.66 -3.44 -5.70
CA ALA A 28 -0.59 -2.51 -6.03
C ALA A 28 -0.69 -2.02 -7.48
N ARG A 29 -0.48 -0.72 -7.66
CA ARG A 29 -0.42 -0.08 -8.97
C ARG A 29 0.72 0.93 -8.98
N LEU A 30 1.66 0.75 -9.90
CA LEU A 30 2.65 1.76 -10.23
C LEU A 30 2.11 2.69 -11.31
N ASP A 31 2.46 3.96 -11.25
CA ASP A 31 2.27 4.87 -12.38
C ASP A 31 3.20 4.51 -13.56
N VAL A 32 2.98 5.17 -14.69
CA VAL A 32 3.69 4.87 -15.97
C VAL A 32 5.21 5.05 -15.82
N ASN A 33 5.64 6.06 -15.08
CA ASN A 33 7.03 6.38 -14.76
C ASN A 33 7.60 5.59 -13.57
N LYS A 34 6.78 4.79 -12.86
CA LYS A 34 7.17 4.00 -11.67
C LYS A 34 7.73 4.85 -10.52
N ASP A 35 7.33 6.12 -10.44
CA ASP A 35 7.66 7.05 -9.38
C ASP A 35 6.63 7.04 -8.26
N THR A 36 5.40 6.63 -8.56
CA THR A 36 4.31 6.57 -7.59
C THR A 36 3.77 5.15 -7.49
N LEU A 37 3.71 4.63 -6.26
CA LEU A 37 3.03 3.38 -5.93
C LEU A 37 1.73 3.69 -5.18
N ALA A 38 0.60 3.29 -5.76
CA ALA A 38 -0.68 3.25 -5.08
C ALA A 38 -0.95 1.84 -4.56
N LEU A 39 -1.27 1.72 -3.26
CA LEU A 39 -1.76 0.51 -2.63
C LEU A 39 -3.21 0.70 -2.21
N SER A 40 -4.07 -0.28 -2.45
CA SER A 40 -5.48 -0.25 -2.02
C SER A 40 -5.93 -1.58 -1.43
N THR A 41 -6.88 -1.57 -0.50
CA THR A 41 -7.57 -2.81 -0.06
C THR A 41 -8.74 -3.15 -0.99
N ALA A 42 -9.23 -4.38 -0.90
CA ALA A 42 -10.58 -4.68 -1.35
C ALA A 42 -11.61 -3.79 -0.59
N PRO A 43 -12.78 -3.50 -1.19
CA PRO A 43 -13.84 -2.77 -0.51
C PRO A 43 -14.25 -3.46 0.78
N THR A 44 -14.17 -2.74 1.90
CA THR A 44 -14.57 -3.23 3.21
C THR A 44 -15.64 -2.31 3.80
N ALA A 45 -16.59 -2.88 4.54
CA ALA A 45 -17.54 -2.08 5.29
C ALA A 45 -16.86 -1.54 6.55
N THR A 46 -16.74 -0.22 6.66
CA THR A 46 -16.23 0.44 7.86
C THR A 46 -17.25 1.49 8.30
N GLN A 47 -17.72 1.39 9.55
CA GLN A 47 -18.73 2.30 10.12
C GLN A 47 -19.99 2.49 9.23
N GLY A 48 -20.49 1.41 8.62
CA GLY A 48 -21.68 1.44 7.75
C GLY A 48 -21.44 2.02 6.35
N ARG A 49 -20.22 2.46 6.02
CA ARG A 49 -19.83 2.91 4.68
C ARG A 49 -18.96 1.85 4.00
N LYS A 50 -19.27 1.52 2.75
CA LYS A 50 -18.38 0.70 1.90
C LYS A 50 -17.31 1.59 1.31
N GLY A 51 -16.06 1.26 1.59
CA GLY A 51 -14.91 2.02 1.10
C GLY A 51 -13.67 1.14 0.96
N SER A 52 -12.64 1.66 0.30
CA SER A 52 -11.33 1.02 0.22
C SER A 52 -10.29 1.95 0.80
N ASN A 53 -9.39 1.43 1.62
CA ASN A 53 -8.27 2.22 2.14
C ASN A 53 -7.20 2.35 1.06
N ARG A 54 -6.67 3.56 0.83
CA ARG A 54 -5.65 3.83 -0.18
C ARG A 54 -4.41 4.47 0.45
N LEU A 55 -3.24 3.99 0.07
CA LEU A 55 -1.94 4.58 0.37
C LEU A 55 -1.26 4.98 -0.93
N THR A 56 -0.59 6.13 -0.94
CA THR A 56 0.19 6.60 -2.07
C THR A 56 1.62 6.86 -1.61
N TRP A 57 2.58 6.21 -2.25
CA TRP A 57 4.00 6.36 -2.00
C TRP A 57 4.65 7.03 -3.19
N LYS A 58 5.52 8.01 -2.94
CA LYS A 58 6.37 8.61 -3.97
C LYS A 58 7.81 8.14 -3.76
N ARG A 59 8.46 7.66 -4.82
CA ARG A 59 9.87 7.31 -4.83
C ARG A 59 10.69 8.55 -4.50
N ILE A 60 11.54 8.45 -3.49
CA ILE A 60 12.56 9.45 -3.23
C ILE A 60 13.70 9.16 -4.20
N ALA A 61 13.99 10.11 -5.10
CA ALA A 61 15.19 10.03 -5.92
C ALA A 61 16.40 10.18 -5.00
N SER A 62 17.35 9.25 -5.08
CA SER A 62 18.63 9.40 -4.40
C SER A 62 19.34 10.62 -4.97
N THR A 63 19.44 11.69 -4.20
CA THR A 63 20.38 12.76 -4.51
C THR A 63 21.77 12.14 -4.37
N SER A 64 22.53 12.05 -5.47
CA SER A 64 23.94 11.68 -5.39
C SER A 64 24.62 12.67 -4.44
N VAL A 65 25.02 12.20 -3.27
CA VAL A 65 25.95 12.95 -2.43
C VAL A 65 27.29 12.85 -3.13
N ASN A 66 27.64 13.87 -3.92
CA ASN A 66 29.00 14.00 -4.44
C ASN A 66 29.94 14.06 -3.23
N SER A 67 30.69 12.99 -3.03
CA SER A 67 31.77 12.89 -2.03
C SER A 67 33.05 13.49 -2.61
#